data_AF-A0A7M6UP28-F1
#
_entry.id   AF-A0A7M6UP28-F1
#
_cell.length_a   1.000
_cell.length_b   1.000
_cell.length_c   1.000
_cell.angle_alpha   90.00
_cell.angle_beta   90.00
_cell.angle_gamma   90.00
#
_symmetry.space_group_name_H-M   'P 1'
#
loop_
_entity.id
_entity.type
_entity.pdbx_description
1 polymer ?
#
loop_
_entity_poly.entity_id
_entity_poly.type
_entity_poly.pdbx_seq_one_letter_code
_entity_poly.pdbx_strand_id
1 'polypeptide(L)'
;MASSVAPRSVTPVIEFLRSIFRGKALKANSLRFANQIAARTQLQPDLPGGPYKKSTGIYYYTRDVRREVKPPITVCTANRLALSKEIEAVKNFSPGKVYQPN
;
A
#
# COMPACT_ATOMS: atom_id res chain seq x y z
N MET A 1 -7.49 28.28 -13.48
CA MET A 1 -7.74 29.59 -12.83
C MET A 1 -8.47 29.36 -11.53
N ALA A 2 -7.84 29.63 -10.40
CA ALA A 2 -8.54 29.62 -9.11
C ALA A 2 -9.55 30.79 -9.12
N SER A 3 -10.84 30.50 -8.92
CA SER A 3 -11.86 31.54 -8.87
C SER A 3 -11.71 32.35 -7.59
N SER A 4 -11.61 33.67 -7.68
CA SER A 4 -11.57 34.62 -6.55
C SER A 4 -12.89 34.68 -5.74
N VAL A 5 -13.84 33.81 -6.05
CA VAL A 5 -15.18 33.81 -5.46
C VAL A 5 -15.20 32.88 -4.24
N ALA A 6 -15.76 33.38 -3.14
CA ALA A 6 -15.97 32.56 -1.95
C ALA A 6 -16.84 31.33 -2.29
N PRO A 7 -16.53 30.16 -1.73
CA PRO A 7 -17.35 28.97 -1.95
C PRO A 7 -18.78 29.21 -1.48
N ARG A 8 -19.76 28.72 -2.25
CA ARG A 8 -21.18 28.90 -1.92
C ARG A 8 -21.48 28.31 -0.54
N SER A 9 -21.90 29.16 0.39
CA SER A 9 -22.47 28.78 1.68
C SER A 9 -24.01 28.79 1.60
N VAL A 10 -24.65 28.12 2.57
CA VAL A 10 -26.09 28.24 2.79
C VAL A 10 -26.40 29.54 3.52
N THR A 11 -27.63 30.03 3.42
CA THR A 11 -28.08 31.20 4.18
C THR A 11 -27.90 30.97 5.70
N PRO A 12 -27.62 32.01 6.50
CA PRO A 12 -27.36 31.87 7.95
C PRO A 12 -28.46 31.11 8.72
N VAL A 13 -29.73 31.28 8.35
CA VAL A 13 -30.86 30.58 8.99
C VAL A 13 -30.78 29.06 8.78
N ILE A 14 -30.50 28.63 7.55
CA ILE A 14 -30.36 27.20 7.22
C ILE A 14 -29.08 26.63 7.85
N GLU A 15 -28.01 27.41 7.91
CA GLU A 15 -26.79 27.01 8.60
C GLU A 15 -27.00 26.78 10.10
N PHE A 16 -27.77 27.66 10.74
CA PHE A 16 -28.16 27.54 12.14
C PHE A 16 -28.98 26.27 12.38
N LEU A 17 -30.07 26.05 11.63
CA LEU A 17 -30.89 24.83 11.71
C LEU A 17 -30.04 23.56 11.52
N ARG A 18 -29.15 23.57 10.53
CA ARG A 18 -28.23 22.46 10.25
C ARG A 18 -27.27 22.19 11.41
N SER A 19 -26.79 23.24 12.09
CA SER A 19 -25.89 23.10 13.23
C SER A 19 -26.62 22.53 14.46
N ILE A 20 -27.89 22.89 14.66
CA ILE A 20 -28.76 22.35 15.72
C ILE A 20 -29.01 20.86 15.50
N PHE A 21 -29.57 20.47 14.35
CA PHE A 21 -29.91 19.07 14.10
C PHE A 21 -28.68 18.14 14.06
N ARG A 22 -27.51 18.66 13.68
CA ARG A 22 -26.26 17.89 13.68
C ARG A 22 -25.55 17.88 15.04
N GLY A 23 -25.92 18.76 15.96
CA GLY A 23 -25.28 18.93 17.28
C GLY A 23 -23.85 19.48 17.26
N LYS A 24 -23.29 19.79 16.08
CA LYS A 24 -21.94 20.36 15.90
C LYS A 24 -21.86 21.24 14.66
N ALA A 25 -21.03 22.29 14.71
CA ALA A 25 -20.74 23.14 13.55
C ALA A 25 -20.08 22.36 12.41
N LEU A 26 -20.30 22.79 11.16
CA LEU A 26 -19.77 22.09 9.99
C LEU A 26 -18.32 22.53 9.82
N LYS A 27 -17.36 21.62 10.02
CA LYS A 27 -15.94 21.96 9.87
C LYS A 27 -15.52 22.15 8.42
N ALA A 28 -16.07 21.35 7.50
CA ALA A 28 -15.78 21.42 6.08
C ALA A 28 -17.02 21.07 5.27
N ASN A 29 -17.19 21.73 4.12
CA ASN A 29 -18.22 21.37 3.16
C ASN A 29 -17.83 20.07 2.44
N SER A 30 -18.80 19.18 2.24
CA SER A 30 -18.62 17.93 1.47
C SER A 30 -18.46 18.22 -0.03
N LEU A 31 -18.99 19.35 -0.49
CA LEU A 31 -18.88 19.78 -1.88
C LEU A 31 -17.44 20.17 -2.23
N ARG A 32 -17.01 19.76 -3.43
CA ARG A 32 -15.69 20.09 -3.97
C ARG A 32 -15.78 21.37 -4.78
N PHE A 33 -15.17 22.44 -4.28
CA PHE A 33 -15.12 23.73 -4.98
C PHE A 33 -13.86 23.84 -5.85
N ALA A 34 -13.98 24.49 -7.00
CA ALA A 34 -12.92 24.59 -8.00
C ALA A 34 -11.62 25.25 -7.47
N ASN A 35 -11.73 26.14 -6.49
CA ASN A 35 -10.61 26.82 -5.83
C ASN A 35 -9.93 25.97 -4.73
N GLN A 36 -10.56 24.88 -4.28
CA GLN A 36 -10.04 23.99 -3.22
C GLN A 36 -9.52 22.66 -3.79
N ILE A 37 -9.70 22.43 -5.09
CA ILE A 37 -9.21 21.24 -5.79
C ILE A 37 -8.14 21.63 -6.81
N ALA A 38 -7.27 20.68 -7.13
CA ALA A 38 -6.32 20.85 -8.21
C ALA A 38 -7.04 21.12 -9.54
N ALA A 39 -6.41 21.90 -10.42
CA ALA A 39 -6.94 22.21 -11.73
C ALA A 39 -7.21 20.93 -12.55
N ARG A 40 -8.17 20.98 -13.48
CA ARG A 40 -8.46 19.85 -14.37
C ARG A 40 -7.33 19.61 -15.37
N THR A 41 -6.73 20.69 -15.84
CA THR A 41 -5.54 20.67 -16.70
C THR A 41 -4.29 20.75 -15.82
N GLN A 42 -3.45 19.74 -15.92
CA GLN A 42 -2.14 19.68 -15.26
C GLN A 42 -1.05 19.92 -16.30
N LEU A 43 0.06 20.53 -15.90
CA LEU A 43 1.24 20.62 -16.76
C LEU A 43 1.84 19.24 -16.97
N GLN A 44 2.51 19.03 -18.10
CA GLN A 44 3.20 17.78 -18.36
C GLN A 44 4.30 17.56 -17.30
N PRO A 45 4.24 16.46 -16.53
CA PRO A 45 5.26 16.21 -15.51
C PRO A 45 6.53 15.64 -16.14
N ASP A 46 7.69 16.01 -15.58
CA ASP A 46 8.95 15.31 -15.83
C ASP A 46 9.18 14.29 -14.70
N LEU A 47 8.98 13.01 -15.01
CA LEU A 47 9.04 11.93 -14.04
C LEU A 47 10.49 11.39 -13.95
N PRO A 48 11.03 11.20 -12.74
CA PRO A 48 12.34 10.58 -12.59
C PRO A 48 12.32 9.15 -13.13
N GLY A 49 13.45 8.73 -13.68
CA GLY A 49 13.61 7.36 -14.15
C GLY A 49 13.57 6.34 -13.02
N GLY A 50 13.18 5.11 -13.35
CA GLY A 50 13.38 3.97 -12.46
C GLY A 50 14.87 3.64 -12.25
N PRO A 51 15.18 2.70 -11.32
CA PRO A 51 16.55 2.37 -10.92
C PRO A 51 17.44 1.84 -12.06
N TYR A 52 16.82 1.34 -13.14
CA TYR A 52 17.49 0.80 -14.32
C TYR A 52 17.45 1.73 -15.54
N LYS A 53 17.23 3.05 -15.37
CA LYS A 53 17.40 4.05 -16.44
C LYS A 53 18.88 4.45 -16.56
N LYS A 54 19.74 3.53 -17.01
CA LYS A 54 21.16 3.81 -17.33
C LYS A 54 21.46 3.35 -18.76
N SER A 55 22.56 3.81 -19.35
CA SER A 55 22.94 3.48 -20.73
C SER A 55 23.77 2.20 -20.86
N THR A 56 24.54 1.85 -19.82
CA THR A 56 25.45 0.71 -19.82
C THR A 56 25.32 -0.12 -18.54
N GLY A 57 25.79 -1.37 -18.59
CA GLY A 57 25.81 -2.25 -17.42
C GLY A 57 24.43 -2.71 -16.92
N ILE A 58 23.40 -2.68 -17.77
CA ILE A 58 22.05 -3.15 -17.43
C ILE A 58 21.66 -4.29 -18.36
N TYR A 59 22.21 -5.46 -18.10
CA TYR A 59 21.75 -6.67 -18.76
C TYR A 59 20.48 -7.18 -18.08
N TYR A 60 19.46 -7.53 -18.86
CA TYR A 60 18.19 -7.99 -18.28
C TYR A 60 18.36 -9.27 -17.46
N TYR A 61 19.26 -10.17 -17.88
CA TYR A 61 19.45 -11.47 -17.23
C TYR A 61 19.95 -11.36 -15.78
N THR A 62 20.63 -10.27 -15.39
CA THR A 62 21.13 -10.10 -14.02
C THR A 62 20.05 -9.62 -13.04
N ARG A 63 18.87 -9.22 -13.53
CA ARG A 63 17.78 -8.66 -12.71
C ARG A 63 16.44 -9.37 -12.92
N ASP A 64 16.41 -10.43 -13.72
CA ASP A 64 15.18 -11.16 -14.03
C ASP A 64 14.84 -12.15 -12.92
N VAL A 65 14.27 -11.64 -11.82
CA VAL A 65 13.82 -12.44 -10.67
C VAL A 65 12.81 -13.52 -11.07
N ARG A 66 12.06 -13.33 -12.17
CA ARG A 66 11.10 -14.33 -12.65
C ARG A 66 11.76 -15.65 -13.03
N ARG A 67 13.04 -15.60 -13.44
CA ARG A 67 13.86 -16.79 -13.77
C ARG A 67 14.61 -17.35 -12.57
N GLU A 68 14.69 -16.61 -11.47
CA GLU A 68 15.29 -17.08 -10.21
C GLU A 68 14.33 -17.94 -9.39
N VAL A 69 13.02 -17.87 -9.69
CA VAL A 69 12.00 -18.69 -9.03
C VAL A 69 12.25 -20.16 -9.34
N LYS A 70 12.61 -20.92 -8.30
CA LYS A 70 12.78 -22.38 -8.35
C LYS A 70 11.49 -23.08 -7.94
N PRO A 71 11.23 -24.31 -8.42
CA PRO A 71 10.18 -25.17 -7.88
C PRO A 71 10.33 -25.35 -6.36
N PRO A 72 9.22 -25.57 -5.63
CA PRO A 72 9.27 -25.79 -4.20
C PRO A 72 10.09 -27.04 -3.87
N ILE A 73 10.83 -26.97 -2.76
CA ILE A 73 11.65 -28.09 -2.28
C ILE A 73 10.73 -29.12 -1.61
N THR A 74 10.75 -30.36 -2.08
CA THR A 74 9.98 -31.45 -1.47
C THR A 74 10.70 -31.96 -0.22
N VAL A 75 10.14 -31.70 0.96
CA VAL A 75 10.74 -32.09 2.25
C VAL A 75 10.49 -33.57 2.57
N CYS A 76 9.29 -34.09 2.27
CA CYS A 76 8.92 -35.49 2.49
C CYS A 76 8.19 -36.06 1.27
N THR A 77 8.55 -37.27 0.85
CA THR A 77 7.82 -38.07 -0.15
C THR A 77 7.34 -39.37 0.50
N ALA A 78 6.15 -39.86 0.13
CA ALA A 78 5.52 -41.05 0.72
C ALA A 78 6.44 -42.29 0.71
N ASN A 79 7.37 -42.38 -0.25
CA ASN A 79 8.26 -43.55 -0.42
C ASN A 79 9.56 -43.47 0.40
N ARG A 80 9.84 -42.37 1.12
CA ARG A 80 11.07 -42.20 1.92
C ARG A 80 10.86 -42.46 3.42
N LEU A 81 9.63 -42.77 3.85
CA LEU A 81 9.28 -43.02 5.24
C LEU A 81 9.75 -44.40 5.78
N ALA A 82 10.44 -45.21 4.96
CA ALA A 82 10.69 -46.63 5.24
C ALA A 82 12.17 -47.02 5.44
N LEU A 83 13.06 -46.11 5.85
CA LEU A 83 14.45 -46.48 6.19
C LEU A 83 14.86 -45.91 7.56
N SER A 84 14.51 -46.71 8.58
CA SER A 84 15.33 -47.08 9.74
C SER A 84 16.27 -46.04 10.37
N LYS A 85 15.83 -45.50 11.51
CA LYS A 85 16.62 -45.49 12.77
C LYS A 85 15.70 -45.13 13.93
N GLU A 86 16.02 -45.67 15.10
CA GLU A 86 15.29 -45.47 16.35
C GLU A 86 14.98 -43.98 16.60
N ILE A 87 13.76 -43.70 17.07
CA ILE A 87 13.28 -42.34 17.33
C ILE A 87 13.94 -41.84 18.62
N GLU A 88 15.14 -41.27 18.48
CA GLU A 88 15.72 -40.44 19.54
C GLU A 88 14.82 -39.22 19.77
N ALA A 89 14.78 -38.70 21.01
CA ALA A 89 13.95 -37.55 21.35
C ALA A 89 14.37 -36.30 20.56
N VAL A 90 13.69 -36.04 19.43
CA VAL A 90 13.94 -34.87 18.58
C VAL A 90 13.47 -33.62 19.32
N LYS A 91 14.36 -32.62 19.43
CA LYS A 91 14.01 -31.30 19.97
C LYS A 91 12.86 -30.68 19.15
N ASN A 92 11.78 -30.29 19.82
CA ASN A 92 10.68 -29.58 19.19
C ASN A 92 11.17 -28.27 18.54
N PHE A 93 10.87 -28.08 17.26
CA PHE A 93 11.24 -26.89 16.48
C PHE A 93 10.01 -26.05 16.16
N SER A 94 10.07 -24.74 16.45
CA SER A 94 9.05 -23.77 16.05
C SER A 94 9.42 -23.14 14.70
N PRO A 95 8.45 -22.78 13.82
CA PRO A 95 8.73 -22.17 12.52
C PRO A 95 9.53 -20.86 12.58
N GLY A 96 9.47 -20.14 13.70
CA GLY A 96 10.22 -18.91 13.94
C GLY A 96 10.51 -18.70 15.42
N LYS A 97 11.18 -17.58 15.74
CA LYS A 97 11.44 -17.17 17.13
C LYS A 97 10.12 -16.79 17.81
N VAL A 98 9.96 -17.18 19.07
CA VAL A 98 8.82 -16.76 19.89
C VAL A 98 8.93 -15.25 20.13
N TYR A 99 7.85 -14.51 19.82
CA TYR A 99 7.78 -13.08 20.10
C TYR A 99 7.84 -12.86 21.62
N GLN A 100 8.81 -12.07 22.07
CA GLN A 100 8.94 -11.66 23.46
C GLN A 100 8.50 -10.19 23.56
N PRO A 101 7.36 -9.89 24.22
CA PRO A 101 7.04 -8.51 24.55
C PRO A 101 8.02 -8.01 25.61
N ASN A 102 8.75 -6.93 25.30
CA ASN A 102 9.51 -6.16 26.29
C ASN A 102 8.55 -5.43 27.24
#